data_AF-A0A522EFM6-F1
#
_entry.id   AF-A0A522EFM6-F1
#
_cell.length_a   1.000
_cell.length_b   1.000
_cell.length_c   1.000
_cell.angle_alpha   90.00
_cell.angle_beta   90.00
_cell.angle_gamma   90.00
#
_symmetry.space_group_name_H-M   'P 1'
#
loop_
_entity.id
_entity.type
_entity.pdbx_description
1 polymer ?
#
loop_
_entity_poly.entity_id
_entity_poly.type
_entity_poly.pdbx_seq_one_letter_code
_entity_poly.pdbx_strand_id
1 'polypeptide(L)'
;MKACETCASRVEIGKHHNQMPVWQRAVGMVLVYLPILTLPFVILSAYTTYWHLRFVGAKNLKTWGDYLPDRASYRYTYENQVTMKPSFKAALSKYKWFWIANCTWYCPYSVALFEWHAYLVKIVENWWCPFGHDKKETYSNAPIDKSFWHIYPADVVKLTDEDRDNPIWNDSVDS
;
A
#
# COMPACT_ATOMS: atom_id res chain seq x y z
N MET A 1 -8.04 -18.08 -16.96
CA MET A 1 -6.65 -18.47 -16.64
C MET A 1 -6.36 -18.16 -15.18
N LYS A 2 -5.79 -19.14 -14.46
CA LYS A 2 -5.13 -19.15 -13.13
C LYS A 2 -5.62 -18.21 -12.00
N ALA A 3 -6.67 -18.62 -11.29
CA ALA A 3 -7.05 -18.06 -9.98
C ALA A 3 -6.35 -18.75 -8.78
N CYS A 4 -5.19 -19.41 -8.96
CA CYS A 4 -4.61 -20.24 -7.89
C CYS A 4 -3.07 -20.38 -7.89
N GLU A 5 -2.31 -19.44 -8.46
CA GLU A 5 -0.85 -19.42 -8.24
C GLU A 5 -0.47 -18.66 -6.95
N THR A 6 -1.26 -17.66 -6.56
CA THR A 6 -1.07 -16.93 -5.29
C THR A 6 -1.56 -17.70 -4.06
N CYS A 7 -2.35 -18.76 -4.25
CA CYS A 7 -2.85 -19.60 -3.16
C CYS A 7 -1.78 -20.56 -2.60
N ALA A 8 -0.66 -20.74 -3.29
CA ALA A 8 0.31 -21.81 -3.02
C ALA A 8 1.37 -21.49 -1.95
N SER A 9 1.45 -20.27 -1.40
CA SER A 9 2.47 -19.92 -0.39
C SER A 9 1.96 -18.94 0.66
N ARG A 10 1.08 -19.41 1.55
CA ARG A 10 0.77 -18.65 2.78
C ARG A 10 2.03 -18.56 3.65
N VAL A 11 2.32 -17.37 4.16
CA VAL A 11 3.37 -17.20 5.17
C VAL A 11 2.91 -17.87 6.47
N GLU A 12 3.70 -18.80 7.00
CA GLU A 12 3.34 -19.60 8.16
C GLU A 12 3.94 -19.03 9.45
N ILE A 13 3.16 -18.20 10.17
CA ILE A 13 3.61 -17.61 11.45
C ILE A 13 3.02 -18.38 12.64
N GLY A 14 1.69 -18.56 12.65
CA GLY A 14 0.99 -19.13 13.80
C GLY A 14 1.40 -20.57 14.14
N LYS A 15 1.74 -21.38 13.12
CA LYS A 15 2.18 -22.78 13.29
C LYS A 15 3.49 -22.90 14.07
N HIS A 16 4.37 -21.90 13.94
CA HIS A 16 5.73 -21.92 14.49
C HIS A 16 5.92 -20.98 15.67
N HIS A 17 5.01 -20.02 15.89
CA HIS A 17 5.20 -18.95 16.88
C HIS A 17 5.54 -19.47 18.28
N ASN A 18 4.81 -20.48 18.77
CA ASN A 18 5.05 -21.04 20.11
C ASN A 18 6.34 -21.87 20.22
N GLN A 19 6.90 -22.32 19.09
CA GLN A 19 8.17 -23.04 19.04
C GLN A 19 9.37 -22.08 19.11
N MET A 20 9.15 -20.78 18.89
CA MET A 20 10.23 -19.78 18.91
C MET A 20 10.61 -19.36 20.34
N PRO A 21 11.92 -19.18 20.62
CA PRO A 21 12.40 -18.62 21.89
C PRO A 21 11.69 -17.30 22.25
N VAL A 22 11.42 -17.09 23.56
CA VAL A 22 10.71 -15.91 24.06
C VAL A 22 11.40 -14.60 23.65
N TRP A 23 12.74 -14.56 23.68
CA TRP A 23 13.50 -13.36 23.32
C TRP A 23 13.32 -13.00 21.84
N GLN A 24 13.25 -13.97 20.92
CA GLN A 24 13.02 -13.72 19.50
C GLN A 24 11.63 -13.14 19.27
N ARG A 25 10.61 -13.70 19.95
CA ARG A 25 9.25 -13.17 19.91
C ARG A 25 9.17 -11.74 20.46
N ALA A 26 9.89 -11.47 21.56
CA ALA A 26 9.95 -10.14 22.16
C ALA A 26 10.62 -9.12 21.22
N VAL A 27 11.78 -9.46 20.65
CA VAL A 27 12.47 -8.62 19.67
C VAL A 27 11.60 -8.40 18.43
N GLY A 28 11.00 -9.46 17.88
CA GLY A 28 10.11 -9.36 16.73
C GLY A 28 8.93 -8.41 16.95
N MET A 29 8.36 -8.41 18.16
CA MET A 29 7.30 -7.46 18.54
C MET A 29 7.80 -6.01 18.60
N VAL A 30 9.07 -5.75 18.90
CA VAL A 30 9.63 -4.39 18.85
C VAL A 30 9.92 -3.97 17.41
N LEU A 31 10.41 -4.89 16.56
CA LEU A 31 10.81 -4.58 15.19
C LEU A 31 9.66 -4.02 14.34
N VAL A 32 8.42 -4.45 14.56
CA VAL A 32 7.27 -3.89 13.82
C VAL A 32 7.06 -2.41 14.13
N TYR A 33 7.49 -1.90 15.28
CA TYR A 33 7.31 -0.49 15.64
C TYR A 33 8.47 0.42 15.20
N LEU A 34 9.65 -0.13 14.88
CA LEU A 34 10.79 0.67 14.43
C LEU A 34 10.47 1.57 13.22
N PRO A 35 9.69 1.11 12.21
CA PRO A 35 9.28 1.96 11.09
C PRO A 35 8.52 3.23 11.50
N ILE A 36 7.94 3.33 12.71
CA ILE A 36 7.33 4.58 13.20
C ILE A 36 8.29 5.76 13.11
N LEU A 37 9.58 5.53 13.36
CA LEU A 37 10.62 6.56 13.26
C LEU A 37 10.80 7.07 11.83
N THR A 38 10.51 6.23 10.84
CA THR A 38 10.61 6.56 9.41
C THR A 38 9.30 7.03 8.80
N LEU A 39 8.16 6.86 9.49
CA LEU A 39 6.84 7.27 8.98
C LEU A 39 6.79 8.75 8.59
N PRO A 40 7.35 9.72 9.33
CA PRO A 40 7.35 11.11 8.92
C PRO A 40 8.00 11.33 7.54
N PHE A 41 9.08 10.60 7.25
CA PHE A 41 9.75 10.65 5.95
C PHE A 41 8.88 10.04 4.84
N VAL A 42 8.23 8.92 5.10
CA VAL A 42 7.30 8.29 4.13
C VAL A 42 6.10 9.18 3.86
N ILE A 43 5.53 9.82 4.89
CA ILE A 43 4.44 10.79 4.76
C ILE A 43 4.89 11.96 3.88
N LEU A 44 6.05 12.54 4.18
CA LEU A 44 6.60 13.65 3.39
C LEU A 44 6.79 13.23 1.93
N SER A 45 7.42 12.08 1.68
CA SER A 45 7.61 11.52 0.33
C SER A 45 6.27 11.37 -0.41
N ALA A 46 5.26 10.75 0.21
CA ALA A 46 3.96 10.55 -0.40
C ALA A 46 3.27 11.88 -0.73
N TYR A 47 3.30 12.86 0.17
CA TYR A 47 2.71 14.18 -0.09
C TYR A 47 3.49 14.98 -1.14
N THR A 48 4.82 14.87 -1.19
CA THR A 48 5.61 15.47 -2.27
C THR A 48 5.22 14.88 -3.63
N THR A 49 5.07 13.55 -3.73
CA THR A 49 4.60 12.89 -4.95
C THR A 49 3.17 13.31 -5.30
N TYR A 50 2.28 13.37 -4.32
CA TYR A 50 0.90 13.85 -4.50
C TYR A 50 0.88 15.28 -5.08
N TRP A 51 1.63 16.20 -4.49
CA TRP A 51 1.69 17.58 -4.97
C TRP A 51 2.38 17.72 -6.33
N HIS A 52 3.43 16.93 -6.59
CA HIS A 52 4.03 16.82 -7.92
C HIS A 52 2.98 16.47 -8.98
N LEU A 53 2.20 15.40 -8.75
CA LEU A 53 1.14 14.98 -9.66
C LEU A 53 0.10 16.08 -9.86
N ARG A 54 -0.30 16.78 -8.79
CA ARG A 54 -1.22 17.93 -8.88
C ARG A 54 -0.64 19.08 -9.71
N PHE A 55 0.66 19.36 -9.59
CA PHE A 55 1.32 20.43 -10.35
C PHE A 55 1.50 20.09 -11.83
N VAL A 56 1.62 18.82 -12.19
CA VAL A 56 1.60 18.37 -13.60
C VAL A 56 0.18 18.18 -14.15
N GLY A 57 -0.85 18.58 -13.40
CA GLY A 57 -2.23 18.67 -13.88
C GLY A 57 -3.13 17.49 -13.51
N ALA A 58 -2.66 16.52 -12.73
CA ALA A 58 -3.46 15.36 -12.35
C ALA A 58 -4.71 15.76 -11.54
N LYS A 59 -5.86 15.18 -11.91
CA LYS A 59 -7.15 15.34 -11.25
C LYS A 59 -7.63 13.99 -10.71
N ASN A 60 -8.59 14.01 -9.79
CA ASN A 60 -9.21 12.81 -9.23
C ASN A 60 -8.23 11.83 -8.55
N LEU A 61 -7.11 12.35 -8.01
CA LEU A 61 -6.19 11.53 -7.22
C LEU A 61 -6.88 11.11 -5.92
N LYS A 62 -6.79 9.82 -5.60
CA LYS A 62 -7.12 9.33 -4.26
C LYS A 62 -6.19 9.97 -3.23
N THR A 63 -6.76 10.25 -2.08
CA THR A 63 -6.09 10.75 -0.88
C THR A 63 -5.76 9.59 0.05
N TRP A 64 -4.91 9.84 1.05
CA TRP A 64 -4.58 8.83 2.06
C TRP A 64 -5.83 8.28 2.78
N GLY A 65 -6.84 9.13 2.99
CA GLY A 65 -8.08 8.73 3.65
C GLY A 65 -8.89 7.68 2.88
N ASP A 66 -8.75 7.64 1.55
CA ASP A 66 -9.47 6.67 0.69
C ASP A 66 -8.93 5.24 0.83
N TYR A 67 -7.78 5.07 1.50
CA TYR A 67 -7.16 3.77 1.81
C TYR A 67 -7.39 3.35 3.26
N LEU A 68 -8.00 4.21 4.09
CA LEU A 68 -8.36 3.84 5.45
C LEU A 68 -9.62 2.97 5.45
N PRO A 69 -9.71 1.94 6.31
CA PRO A 69 -10.94 1.19 6.46
C PRO A 69 -12.05 2.07 7.04
N ASP A 70 -13.29 1.78 6.68
CA ASP A 70 -14.46 2.46 7.24
C ASP A 70 -14.47 2.31 8.77
N ARG A 71 -14.71 3.43 9.47
CA ARG A 71 -14.82 3.42 10.92
C ARG A 71 -15.96 2.54 11.43
N ALA A 72 -17.03 2.38 10.67
CA ALA A 72 -18.11 1.46 11.03
C ALA A 72 -17.67 -0.01 11.03
N SER A 73 -16.57 -0.36 10.34
CA SER A 73 -16.04 -1.73 10.29
C SER A 73 -15.28 -2.14 11.55
N TYR A 74 -14.90 -1.19 12.42
CA TYR A 74 -14.23 -1.50 13.69
C TYR A 74 -15.21 -2.18 14.66
N ARG A 75 -14.97 -3.47 14.93
CA ARG A 75 -15.87 -4.31 15.75
C ARG A 75 -15.67 -4.15 17.26
N TYR A 76 -14.50 -3.70 17.69
CA TYR A 76 -14.12 -3.66 19.10
C TYR A 76 -13.93 -2.22 19.58
N THR A 77 -14.43 -1.96 20.79
CA THR A 77 -14.26 -0.73 21.56
C THR A 77 -13.36 -1.02 22.76
N TYR A 78 -12.97 0.02 23.51
CA TYR A 78 -12.18 -0.18 24.73
C TYR A 78 -12.89 -1.08 25.77
N GLU A 79 -14.23 -1.13 25.77
CA GLU A 79 -14.99 -1.95 26.71
C GLU A 79 -14.87 -3.45 26.39
N ASN A 80 -15.00 -3.83 25.12
CA ASN A 80 -15.02 -5.23 24.68
C ASN A 80 -13.73 -5.71 23.98
N GLN A 81 -12.68 -4.89 23.98
CA GLN A 81 -11.40 -5.22 23.34
C GLN A 81 -10.80 -6.53 23.90
N VAL A 82 -10.55 -7.46 22.99
CA VAL A 82 -9.87 -8.73 23.28
C VAL A 82 -8.40 -8.48 23.58
N THR A 83 -7.86 -9.18 24.57
CA THR A 83 -6.45 -9.17 24.95
C THR A 83 -5.87 -10.58 24.93
N MET A 84 -4.55 -10.71 24.82
CA MET A 84 -3.90 -12.01 24.90
C MET A 84 -3.52 -12.34 26.34
N LYS A 85 -3.58 -13.64 26.68
CA LYS A 85 -2.90 -14.17 27.87
C LYS A 85 -1.43 -14.42 27.49
N PRO A 86 -0.48 -13.58 27.92
CA PRO A 86 0.89 -13.69 27.42
C PRO A 86 1.65 -14.82 28.12
N SER A 87 2.62 -15.41 27.41
CA SER A 87 3.56 -16.37 28.01
C SER A 87 4.63 -15.71 28.89
N PHE A 88 4.69 -14.37 28.96
CA PHE A 88 5.60 -13.61 29.82
C PHE A 88 4.94 -12.36 30.40
N LYS A 89 5.30 -11.98 31.63
CA LYS A 89 4.57 -10.95 32.41
C LYS A 89 4.67 -9.52 31.85
N ALA A 90 5.76 -9.19 31.17
CA ALA A 90 6.01 -7.84 30.64
C ALA A 90 5.34 -7.57 29.27
N ALA A 91 4.57 -8.52 28.73
CA ALA A 91 3.98 -8.36 27.41
C ALA A 91 2.89 -7.27 27.40
N LEU A 92 3.03 -6.28 26.51
CA LEU A 92 2.04 -5.22 26.33
C LEU A 92 0.71 -5.75 25.77
N SER A 93 0.73 -6.92 25.11
CA SER A 93 -0.44 -7.59 24.53
C SER A 93 -1.53 -7.98 25.53
N LYS A 94 -1.28 -7.89 26.84
CA LYS A 94 -2.28 -8.08 27.89
C LYS A 94 -3.16 -6.85 28.14
N TYR A 95 -2.79 -5.68 27.62
CA TYR A 95 -3.51 -4.43 27.83
C TYR A 95 -4.45 -4.10 26.67
N LYS A 96 -5.67 -3.63 26.97
CA LYS A 96 -6.65 -3.23 25.94
C LYS A 96 -6.19 -2.05 25.10
N TRP A 97 -5.59 -1.04 25.74
CA TRP A 97 -5.09 0.16 25.04
C TRP A 97 -4.06 -0.19 23.98
N PHE A 98 -3.23 -1.21 24.21
CA PHE A 98 -2.24 -1.67 23.25
C PHE A 98 -2.92 -2.12 21.96
N TRP A 99 -3.99 -2.92 22.05
CA TRP A 99 -4.73 -3.37 20.88
C TRP A 99 -5.52 -2.25 20.20
N ILE A 100 -6.12 -1.33 20.95
CA ILE A 100 -6.80 -0.17 20.35
C ILE A 100 -5.80 0.71 19.59
N ALA A 101 -4.64 1.03 20.19
CA ALA A 101 -3.60 1.79 19.54
C ALA A 101 -3.10 1.11 18.26
N ASN A 102 -2.92 -0.22 18.30
CA ASN A 102 -2.46 -0.98 17.14
C ASN A 102 -3.52 -1.12 16.04
N CYS A 103 -4.71 -1.59 16.40
CA CYS A 103 -5.75 -1.99 15.46
C CYS A 103 -6.60 -0.84 14.94
N THR A 104 -6.63 0.31 15.63
CA THR A 104 -7.39 1.50 15.16
C THR A 104 -6.48 2.55 14.55
N TRP A 105 -5.23 2.66 15.02
CA TRP A 105 -4.33 3.73 14.58
C TRP A 105 -3.15 3.17 13.81
N TYR A 106 -2.23 2.48 14.48
CA TYR A 106 -0.95 2.15 13.88
C TYR A 106 -1.08 1.27 12.62
N CYS A 107 -1.74 0.13 12.69
CA CYS A 107 -1.85 -0.80 11.56
C CYS A 107 -2.67 -0.22 10.39
N PRO A 108 -3.91 0.30 10.59
CA PRO A 108 -4.70 0.81 9.47
C PRO A 108 -4.02 1.99 8.77
N TYR A 109 -3.48 2.95 9.54
CA TYR A 109 -2.86 4.13 8.95
C TYR A 109 -1.53 3.81 8.27
N SER A 110 -0.71 2.92 8.82
CA SER A 110 0.55 2.51 8.18
C SER A 110 0.30 1.74 6.88
N VAL A 111 -0.60 0.75 6.88
CA VAL A 111 -0.98 0.02 5.66
C VAL A 111 -1.51 0.99 4.61
N ALA A 112 -2.47 1.83 4.98
CA ALA A 112 -3.04 2.83 4.07
C ALA A 112 -1.98 3.79 3.52
N LEU A 113 -0.98 4.18 4.33
CA LEU A 113 0.09 5.08 3.88
C LEU A 113 0.95 4.43 2.80
N PHE A 114 1.38 3.19 3.02
CA PHE A 114 2.23 2.48 2.05
C PHE A 114 1.46 2.13 0.78
N GLU A 115 0.19 1.73 0.89
CA GLU A 115 -0.66 1.48 -0.29
C GLU A 115 -0.93 2.76 -1.09
N TRP A 116 -1.27 3.86 -0.42
CA TRP A 116 -1.48 5.16 -1.05
C TRP A 116 -0.20 5.66 -1.71
N HIS A 117 0.95 5.55 -1.04
CA HIS A 117 2.23 5.96 -1.61
C HIS A 117 2.59 5.11 -2.84
N ALA A 118 2.42 3.79 -2.77
CA ALA A 118 2.65 2.91 -3.92
C ALA A 118 1.72 3.26 -5.09
N TYR A 119 0.45 3.57 -4.84
CA TYR A 119 -0.48 4.07 -5.85
C TYR A 119 0.04 5.34 -6.53
N LEU A 120 0.49 6.34 -5.76
CA LEU A 120 1.00 7.59 -6.32
C LEU A 120 2.24 7.36 -7.20
N VAL A 121 3.18 6.52 -6.74
CA VAL A 121 4.39 6.20 -7.51
C VAL A 121 4.05 5.42 -8.79
N LYS A 122 3.07 4.50 -8.74
CA LYS A 122 2.56 3.83 -9.95
C LYS A 122 1.95 4.80 -10.96
N ILE A 123 1.22 5.83 -10.51
CA ILE A 123 0.72 6.90 -11.41
C ILE A 123 1.89 7.63 -12.05
N VAL A 124 2.90 8.03 -11.26
CA VAL A 124 4.10 8.69 -11.79
C VAL A 124 4.78 7.79 -12.82
N GLU A 125 4.89 6.49 -12.55
CA GLU A 125 5.52 5.54 -13.46
C GLU A 125 4.69 5.33 -14.74
N ASN A 126 3.37 5.22 -14.65
CA ASN A 126 2.48 5.16 -15.82
C ASN A 126 2.54 6.46 -16.64
N TRP A 127 2.70 7.60 -15.98
CA TRP A 127 2.77 8.89 -16.65
C TRP A 127 4.13 9.14 -17.31
N TRP A 128 5.23 8.95 -16.59
CA TRP A 128 6.58 9.26 -17.09
C TRP A 128 7.17 8.15 -17.97
N CYS A 129 6.87 6.89 -17.63
CA CYS A 129 7.50 5.69 -18.18
C CYS A 129 6.43 4.67 -18.62
N PRO A 130 5.68 4.96 -19.71
CA PRO A 130 4.62 4.10 -20.23
C PRO A 130 5.19 2.92 -21.03
N PHE A 131 6.24 2.27 -20.52
CA PHE A 131 6.94 1.21 -21.23
C PHE A 131 6.62 -0.15 -20.60
N GLY A 132 6.31 -1.13 -21.44
CA GLY A 132 6.03 -2.50 -21.03
C GLY A 132 7.19 -3.14 -20.24
N HIS A 133 6.85 -3.80 -19.14
CA HIS A 133 7.73 -4.73 -18.43
C HIS A 133 6.88 -5.70 -17.60
N ASP A 134 7.50 -6.75 -17.06
CA ASP A 134 6.82 -7.90 -16.43
C ASP A 134 5.93 -7.56 -15.21
N LYS A 135 5.99 -6.33 -14.69
CA LYS A 135 5.16 -5.84 -13.57
C LYS A 135 4.09 -4.83 -13.97
N LYS A 136 4.08 -4.30 -15.19
CA LYS A 136 3.15 -3.21 -15.59
C LYS A 136 1.68 -3.58 -15.41
N GLU A 137 1.30 -4.83 -15.68
CA GLU A 137 -0.07 -5.32 -15.46
C GLU A 137 -0.56 -5.13 -14.02
N THR A 138 0.34 -5.16 -13.05
CA THR A 138 0.01 -4.95 -11.63
C THR A 138 -0.27 -3.49 -11.28
N TYR A 139 -0.11 -2.57 -12.23
CA TYR A 139 -0.34 -1.14 -12.08
C TYR A 139 -1.71 -0.71 -12.61
N SER A 140 -2.52 -1.65 -13.08
CA SER A 140 -3.93 -1.45 -13.48
C SER A 140 -4.81 -0.81 -12.38
N ASN A 141 -4.36 -0.81 -11.13
CA ASN A 141 -5.00 -0.10 -10.03
C ASN A 141 -4.71 1.42 -9.99
N ALA A 142 -3.89 1.92 -10.91
CA ALA A 142 -3.47 3.31 -11.05
C ALA A 142 -3.50 3.77 -12.54
N PRO A 143 -4.64 3.60 -13.24
CA PRO A 143 -4.73 3.99 -14.64
C PRO A 143 -4.71 5.51 -14.80
N ILE A 144 -4.27 5.98 -15.95
CA ILE A 144 -4.25 7.40 -16.33
C ILE A 144 -4.85 7.57 -17.73
N ASP A 145 -5.30 8.78 -18.03
CA ASP A 145 -5.84 9.15 -19.34
C ASP A 145 -4.75 9.13 -20.42
N LYS A 146 -3.61 9.77 -20.16
CA LYS A 146 -2.47 9.84 -21.09
C LYS A 146 -1.15 9.89 -20.34
N SER A 147 -0.17 9.11 -20.80
CA SER A 147 1.22 9.31 -20.38
C SER A 147 1.81 10.61 -20.92
N PHE A 148 2.97 11.03 -20.39
CA PHE A 148 3.76 12.16 -20.86
C PHE A 148 4.05 12.13 -22.37
N TRP A 149 4.36 10.96 -22.91
CA TRP A 149 4.68 10.75 -24.33
C TRP A 149 3.45 10.88 -25.26
N HIS A 150 2.25 10.80 -24.69
CA HIS A 150 0.98 10.95 -25.39
C HIS A 150 0.47 12.39 -25.45
N ILE A 151 1.21 13.35 -24.84
CA ILE A 151 0.86 14.78 -24.86
C ILE A 151 1.09 15.39 -26.24
N TYR A 152 2.17 14.99 -26.92
CA TYR A 152 2.57 15.56 -28.20
C TYR A 152 2.50 14.51 -29.33
N PRO A 153 1.76 14.75 -30.42
CA PRO A 153 1.65 13.79 -31.52
C PRO A 153 3.00 13.37 -32.13
N ALA A 154 3.99 14.27 -32.12
CA ALA A 154 5.33 14.00 -32.61
C ALA A 154 6.12 12.98 -31.76
N ASP A 155 5.74 12.78 -30.50
CA ASP A 155 6.37 11.81 -29.61
C ASP A 155 5.62 10.47 -29.62
N VAL A 156 4.30 10.49 -29.80
CA VAL A 156 3.45 9.28 -29.93
C VAL A 156 3.97 8.34 -31.03
N VAL A 157 4.37 8.89 -32.17
CA VAL A 157 4.89 8.09 -33.31
C VAL A 157 6.21 7.36 -33.01
N LYS A 158 6.88 7.70 -31.91
CA LYS A 158 8.13 7.05 -31.48
C LYS A 158 7.89 5.81 -30.63
N LEU A 159 6.67 5.65 -30.09
CA LEU A 159 6.30 4.55 -29.23
C LEU A 159 6.08 3.27 -30.03
N THR A 160 6.34 2.13 -29.39
CA THR A 160 5.92 0.82 -29.92
C THR A 160 4.40 0.74 -29.91
N ASP A 161 3.82 -0.16 -30.71
CA ASP A 161 2.37 -0.37 -30.72
C ASP A 161 1.85 -0.77 -29.32
N GLU A 162 2.61 -1.61 -28.61
CA GLU A 162 2.27 -2.05 -27.24
C GLU A 162 2.24 -0.89 -26.23
N ASP A 163 3.23 0.01 -26.28
CA ASP A 163 3.31 1.15 -25.36
C ASP A 163 2.33 2.27 -25.73
N ARG A 164 2.05 2.43 -27.03
CA ARG A 164 1.13 3.45 -27.54
C ARG A 164 -0.33 3.10 -27.24
N ASP A 165 -0.70 1.85 -27.43
CA ASP A 165 -2.10 1.41 -27.44
C ASP A 165 -2.49 0.73 -26.10
N ASN A 166 -1.73 0.94 -25.03
CA ASN A 166 -1.98 0.31 -23.73
C ASN A 166 -3.12 1.01 -22.96
N PRO A 167 -4.16 0.28 -22.52
CA PRO A 167 -5.33 0.87 -21.85
C PRO A 167 -5.05 1.36 -20.42
N ILE A 168 -3.91 1.00 -19.80
CA ILE A 168 -3.56 1.48 -18.46
C ILE A 168 -3.21 2.98 -18.49
N TRP A 169 -2.67 3.50 -19.59
CA TRP A 169 -2.22 4.89 -19.69
C TRP A 169 -2.67 5.59 -20.98
N ASN A 170 -3.67 5.04 -21.66
CA ASN A 170 -4.29 5.64 -22.83
C ASN A 170 -5.81 5.36 -22.83
N ASP A 171 -6.61 6.36 -22.46
CA ASP A 171 -8.08 6.27 -22.39
C ASP A 171 -8.79 6.36 -23.74
N SER A 172 -8.04 6.68 -24.82
CA SER A 172 -8.58 6.74 -26.18
C SER A 172 -8.65 5.39 -26.89
N VAL A 173 -8.13 4.35 -26.24
CA VAL A 173 -8.30 2.96 -26.66
C VAL A 173 -9.60 2.47 -26.02
N ASP A 174 -10.69 2.50 -26.78
CA ASP A 174 -11.98 1.97 -26.33
C ASP A 174 -11.78 0.55 -25.75
N SER A 175 -12.09 0.39 -24.46
CA SER A 175 -12.00 -0.88 -23.72
C SER A 175 -13.11 -1.86 -24.06
#